data_AF-A0A5P0JJV3-F1
#
_entry.id   AF-A0A5P0JJV3-F1
#
_cell.length_a   1.000
_cell.length_b   1.000
_cell.length_c   1.000
_cell.angle_alpha   90.00
_cell.angle_beta   90.00
_cell.angle_gamma   90.00
#
_symmetry.space_group_name_H-M   'P 1'
#
loop_
_entity.id
_entity.type
_entity.pdbx_description
1 polymer ?
#
loop_
_entity_poly.entity_id
_entity_poly.type
_entity_poly.pdbx_seq_one_letter_code
_entity_poly.pdbx_strand_id
1 'polypeptide(L)'
;WYRPHYDMYRLMNEVDDLLQQVLDCPAAESLSYQQAFLRYLEIDPLSADKTQLREVAAKLDLSNVADTEEDRDTLLQLLFTFGVEPNIGKEKPTFVYHFPASQASLAQISTEDHR
;
A
#
# COMPACT_ATOMS: atom_id res chain seq x y z
N TRP A 1 15.16 6.07 12.33
CA TRP A 1 15.50 7.19 13.24
C TRP A 1 14.18 7.81 13.72
N TYR A 2 14.14 8.44 14.89
CA TYR A 2 12.93 9.14 15.38
C TYR A 2 13.13 10.65 15.35
N ARG A 3 12.14 11.38 14.85
CA ARG A 3 12.10 12.85 14.82
C ARG A 3 10.90 13.33 15.66
N PRO A 4 11.11 13.87 16.88
CA PRO A 4 10.02 14.45 17.65
C PRO A 4 9.30 15.55 16.86
N HIS A 5 7.97 15.63 16.99
CA HIS A 5 7.10 16.61 16.33
C HIS A 5 7.00 16.51 14.79
N TYR A 6 7.44 15.40 14.19
CA TYR A 6 7.21 15.13 12.77
C TYR A 6 5.89 14.39 12.57
N ASP A 7 5.13 14.82 11.56
CA ASP A 7 4.07 14.02 10.97
C ASP A 7 4.64 13.12 9.86
N MET A 8 3.81 12.21 9.35
CA MET A 8 4.19 11.27 8.30
C MET A 8 4.66 11.98 7.02
N TYR A 9 4.04 13.11 6.65
CA TYR A 9 4.38 13.84 5.43
C TYR A 9 5.78 14.47 5.50
N ARG A 10 6.15 15.02 6.66
CA ARG A 10 7.52 15.52 6.89
C ARG A 10 8.56 14.42 6.80
N LEU A 11 8.25 13.22 7.30
CA LEU A 11 9.14 12.07 7.17
C LEU A 11 9.26 11.62 5.70
N MET A 12 8.15 11.54 4.96
CA MET A 12 8.16 11.20 3.54
C MET A 12 9.00 12.17 2.73
N ASN A 13 8.84 13.48 2.94
CA ASN A 13 9.64 14.51 2.26
C ASN A 13 11.14 14.41 2.62
N GLU A 14 11.49 14.20 3.90
CA GLU A 14 12.89 14.01 4.32
C GLU A 14 13.54 12.80 3.60
N VAL A 15 12.79 11.71 3.45
CA VAL A 15 13.26 10.51 2.74
C VAL A 15 13.36 10.76 1.24
N ASP A 16 12.39 11.44 0.63
CA ASP A 16 12.42 11.79 -0.80
C ASP A 16 13.66 12.64 -1.13
N ASP A 17 13.90 13.71 -0.37
CA ASP A 17 15.07 14.58 -0.52
C ASP A 17 16.38 13.79 -0.42
N LEU A 18 16.45 12.83 0.49
CA LEU A 18 17.62 11.96 0.66
C LEU A 18 17.80 11.02 -0.54
N LEU A 19 16.73 10.38 -1.01
CA LEU A 19 16.79 9.44 -2.13
C LEU A 19 17.18 10.14 -3.44
N GLN A 20 16.66 11.34 -3.69
CA GLN A 20 17.05 12.15 -4.85
C GLN A 20 18.55 12.47 -4.82
N GLN A 21 19.09 12.88 -3.66
CA GLN A 21 20.51 13.21 -3.52
C GLN A 21 21.45 12.00 -3.66
N VAL A 22 21.02 10.83 -3.17
CA VAL A 22 21.88 9.64 -3.13
C VAL A 22 21.79 8.80 -4.41
N LEU A 23 20.61 8.74 -5.03
CA LEU A 23 20.34 7.88 -6.18
C LEU A 23 20.22 8.62 -7.51
N ASP A 24 20.27 9.96 -7.50
CA ASP A 24 20.03 10.81 -8.68
C ASP A 24 18.72 10.45 -9.40
N CYS A 25 17.66 10.26 -8.61
CA CYS A 25 16.35 9.85 -9.08
C CYS A 25 15.33 11.01 -9.06
N PRO A 26 14.22 10.93 -9.81
CA PRO A 26 13.15 11.91 -9.72
C PRO A 26 12.44 11.87 -8.36
N ALA A 27 11.75 12.97 -8.02
CA ALA A 27 10.89 13.04 -6.83
C ALA A 27 9.86 11.91 -6.79
N ALA A 28 9.63 11.37 -5.60
CA ALA A 28 8.75 10.25 -5.37
C ALA A 28 7.29 10.57 -5.72
N GLU A 29 6.58 9.58 -6.26
CA GLU A 29 5.11 9.60 -6.26
C GLU A 29 4.57 9.22 -4.89
N SER A 30 3.41 9.76 -4.51
CA SER A 30 2.69 9.36 -3.31
C SER A 30 1.31 8.82 -3.69
N LEU A 31 0.99 7.61 -3.22
CA LEU A 31 -0.31 6.96 -3.41
C LEU A 31 -0.85 6.48 -2.06
N SER A 32 -2.12 6.69 -1.78
CA SER A 32 -2.73 5.98 -0.65
C SER A 32 -2.86 4.50 -0.98
N TYR A 33 -2.91 3.64 0.05
CA TYR A 33 -3.12 2.20 -0.11
C TYR A 33 -4.39 1.93 -0.93
N GLN A 34 -5.47 2.66 -0.64
CA GLN A 34 -6.72 2.59 -1.39
C GLN A 34 -6.54 2.99 -2.87
N GLN A 35 -5.85 4.11 -3.13
CA GLN A 35 -5.58 4.57 -4.49
C GLN A 35 -4.74 3.57 -5.29
N ALA A 36 -3.78 2.92 -4.64
CA ALA A 36 -2.92 1.93 -5.29
C ALA A 36 -3.73 0.71 -5.74
N PHE A 37 -4.63 0.20 -4.89
CA PHE A 37 -5.55 -0.87 -5.27
C PHE A 37 -6.53 -0.46 -6.36
N LEU A 38 -7.15 0.73 -6.25
CA LEU A 38 -8.07 1.22 -7.26
C LEU A 38 -7.38 1.38 -8.62
N ARG A 39 -6.13 1.86 -8.64
CA ARG A 39 -5.36 2.09 -9.87
C ARG A 39 -4.95 0.79 -10.56
N TYR A 40 -4.49 -0.21 -9.82
CA TYR A 40 -3.87 -1.41 -10.42
C TYR A 40 -4.74 -2.67 -10.38
N LEU A 41 -5.72 -2.73 -9.49
CA LEU A 41 -6.58 -3.89 -9.26
C LEU A 41 -8.07 -3.59 -9.45
N GLU A 42 -8.43 -2.34 -9.71
CA GLU A 42 -9.81 -1.87 -9.93
C GLU A 42 -10.77 -2.28 -8.79
N ILE A 43 -10.25 -2.38 -7.58
CA ILE A 43 -10.99 -2.79 -6.39
C ILE A 43 -10.69 -1.84 -5.23
N ASP A 44 -11.68 -1.60 -4.39
CA ASP A 44 -11.50 -0.82 -3.16
C ASP A 44 -11.18 -1.76 -1.98
N PRO A 45 -9.95 -1.74 -1.43
CA PRO A 45 -9.53 -2.66 -0.37
C PRO A 45 -10.25 -2.39 0.96
N LEU A 46 -10.87 -1.21 1.13
CA LEU A 46 -11.56 -0.85 2.37
C LEU A 46 -13.03 -1.29 2.37
N SER A 47 -13.62 -1.58 1.21
CA SER A 47 -15.04 -1.94 1.08
C SER A 47 -15.30 -3.29 0.43
N ALA A 48 -14.36 -3.83 -0.36
CA ALA A 48 -14.52 -5.12 -1.01
C ALA A 48 -14.69 -6.26 -0.01
N ASP A 49 -15.52 -7.26 -0.30
CA ASP A 49 -15.63 -8.47 0.52
C ASP A 49 -14.57 -9.53 0.14
N LYS A 50 -14.46 -10.62 0.93
CA LYS A 50 -13.49 -11.70 0.66
C LYS A 50 -13.70 -12.37 -0.70
N THR A 51 -14.93 -12.43 -1.19
CA THR A 51 -15.25 -13.02 -2.50
C THR A 51 -14.63 -12.18 -3.61
N GLN A 52 -14.82 -10.87 -3.56
CA GLN A 52 -14.25 -9.92 -4.52
C GLN A 52 -12.72 -9.94 -4.46
N LEU A 53 -12.11 -10.02 -3.26
CA LEU A 53 -10.65 -10.15 -3.14
C LEU A 53 -10.13 -11.44 -3.79
N ARG A 54 -10.83 -12.57 -3.63
CA ARG A 54 -10.47 -13.84 -4.26
C ARG A 54 -10.64 -13.82 -5.78
N GLU A 55 -11.67 -13.14 -6.29
CA GLU A 55 -11.84 -12.94 -7.74
C GLU A 55 -10.67 -12.18 -8.35
N VAL A 56 -10.18 -11.13 -7.67
CA VAL A 56 -8.99 -10.40 -8.12
C VAL A 56 -7.74 -11.28 -8.01
N ALA A 57 -7.60 -12.05 -6.93
CA ALA A 57 -6.47 -12.97 -6.76
C ALA A 57 -6.43 -14.04 -7.86
N ALA A 58 -7.59 -14.53 -8.31
CA ALA A 58 -7.68 -15.47 -9.42
C ALA A 58 -7.20 -14.87 -10.74
N LYS A 59 -7.47 -13.58 -11.00
CA LYS A 59 -6.95 -12.86 -12.18
C LYS A 59 -5.42 -12.70 -12.16
N LEU A 60 -4.80 -12.82 -10.98
CA LEU A 60 -3.36 -12.75 -10.77
C LEU A 60 -2.70 -14.15 -10.71
N ASP A 61 -3.43 -15.22 -11.03
CA ASP A 61 -2.98 -16.62 -10.90
C ASP A 61 -2.62 -17.04 -9.46
N LEU A 62 -3.29 -16.46 -8.45
CA LEU A 62 -3.04 -16.71 -7.02
C LEU A 62 -4.13 -17.54 -6.33
N SER A 63 -5.05 -18.15 -7.09
CA SER A 63 -6.17 -18.94 -6.56
C SER A 63 -5.74 -20.04 -5.58
N ASN A 64 -4.60 -20.67 -5.84
CA ASN A 64 -4.05 -21.74 -5.00
C ASN A 64 -3.80 -21.32 -3.54
N VAL A 65 -3.50 -20.04 -3.31
CA VAL A 65 -3.27 -19.49 -1.96
C VAL A 65 -4.53 -18.77 -1.48
N ALA A 66 -5.16 -17.96 -2.33
CA ALA A 66 -6.28 -17.11 -1.96
C ALA A 66 -7.57 -17.88 -1.62
N ASP A 67 -7.79 -19.04 -2.24
CA ASP A 67 -9.00 -19.84 -1.99
C ASP A 67 -9.01 -20.48 -0.60
N THR A 68 -7.83 -20.76 -0.05
CA THR A 68 -7.68 -21.34 1.30
C THR A 68 -7.48 -20.30 2.39
N GLU A 69 -7.21 -19.05 2.01
CA GLU A 69 -6.96 -17.97 2.96
C GLU A 69 -8.27 -17.39 3.48
N GLU A 70 -8.41 -17.35 4.80
CA GLU A 70 -9.62 -16.86 5.47
C GLU A 70 -9.42 -15.49 6.12
N ASP A 71 -8.17 -15.10 6.37
CA ASP A 71 -7.80 -13.80 6.87
C ASP A 71 -7.82 -12.74 5.76
N ARG A 72 -8.60 -11.68 6.02
CA ARG A 72 -8.74 -10.57 5.08
C ARG A 72 -7.43 -9.83 4.89
N ASP A 73 -6.69 -9.59 5.97
CA ASP A 73 -5.47 -8.80 5.90
C ASP A 73 -4.40 -9.53 5.11
N THR A 74 -4.31 -10.85 5.26
CA THR A 74 -3.44 -11.70 4.45
C THR A 74 -3.83 -11.69 2.97
N LEU A 75 -5.13 -11.74 2.63
CA LEU A 75 -5.60 -11.57 1.25
C LEU A 75 -5.21 -10.20 0.67
N LEU A 76 -5.41 -9.12 1.43
CA LEU A 76 -5.03 -7.77 1.02
C LEU A 76 -3.52 -7.64 0.84
N GLN A 77 -2.72 -8.22 1.74
CA GLN A 77 -1.26 -8.24 1.59
C GLN A 77 -0.85 -9.00 0.33
N LEU A 78 -1.45 -10.16 0.06
CA LEU A 78 -1.20 -10.95 -1.14
C LEU A 78 -1.49 -10.13 -2.41
N LEU A 79 -2.66 -9.50 -2.47
CA LEU A 79 -3.04 -8.65 -3.60
C LEU A 79 -2.13 -7.44 -3.77
N PHE A 80 -1.69 -6.82 -2.68
CA PHE A 80 -0.74 -5.73 -2.73
C PHE A 80 0.62 -6.19 -3.30
N THR A 81 1.18 -7.29 -2.78
CA THR A 81 2.48 -7.83 -3.22
C THR A 81 2.49 -8.24 -4.68
N PHE A 82 1.43 -8.90 -5.17
CA PHE A 82 1.43 -9.45 -6.52
C PHE A 82 0.72 -8.57 -7.55
N GLY A 83 -0.15 -7.67 -7.11
CA GLY A 83 -0.96 -6.83 -7.97
C GLY A 83 -0.52 -5.37 -8.02
N VAL A 84 0.00 -4.83 -6.92
CA VAL A 84 0.36 -3.40 -6.81
C VAL A 84 1.86 -3.19 -6.88
N GLU A 85 2.64 -3.86 -6.01
CA GLU A 85 4.10 -3.69 -5.94
C GLU A 85 4.83 -3.87 -7.28
N PRO A 86 4.43 -4.80 -8.18
CA PRO A 86 5.11 -4.95 -9.47
C PRO A 86 4.92 -3.77 -10.42
N ASN A 87 3.96 -2.89 -10.16
CA ASN A 87 3.57 -1.78 -11.04
C ASN A 87 4.02 -0.40 -10.54
N ILE A 88 4.53 -0.29 -9.30
CA ILE A 88 5.03 0.97 -8.71
C ILE A 88 6.56 0.97 -8.62
N GLY A 89 7.15 2.14 -8.36
CA GLY A 89 8.60 2.25 -8.13
C GLY A 89 9.49 1.99 -9.36
N LYS A 90 8.93 1.89 -10.57
CA LYS A 90 9.68 1.55 -11.80
C LYS A 90 10.43 2.72 -12.41
N GLU A 91 9.77 3.86 -12.55
CA GLU A 91 10.35 5.07 -13.16
C GLU A 91 10.88 6.06 -12.12
N LYS A 92 10.22 6.12 -10.96
CA LYS A 92 10.55 6.96 -9.82
C LYS A 92 10.15 6.25 -8.53
N PRO A 93 10.74 6.60 -7.37
CA PRO A 93 10.30 6.07 -6.08
C PRO A 93 8.80 6.28 -5.86
N THR A 94 8.18 5.40 -5.09
CA THR A 94 6.75 5.50 -4.76
C THR A 94 6.55 5.27 -3.27
N PHE A 95 5.97 6.26 -2.59
CA PHE A 95 5.42 6.08 -1.26
C PHE A 95 4.00 5.52 -1.35
N VAL A 96 3.74 4.48 -0.57
CA VAL A 96 2.38 4.04 -0.28
C VAL A 96 2.08 4.38 1.18
N TYR A 97 0.96 5.05 1.43
CA TYR A 97 0.58 5.53 2.76
C TYR A 97 -0.89 5.26 3.08
N HIS A 98 -1.33 5.49 4.32
CA HIS A 98 -2.67 5.10 4.80
C HIS A 98 -2.99 3.61 4.59
N PHE A 99 -2.08 2.74 5.03
CA PHE A 99 -2.40 1.33 5.21
C PHE A 99 -3.57 1.16 6.20
N PRO A 100 -4.40 0.12 6.05
CA PRO A 100 -5.46 -0.21 7.01
C PRO A 100 -4.90 -0.30 8.44
N ALA A 101 -5.68 0.15 9.43
CA ALA A 101 -5.23 0.16 10.82
C ALA A 101 -4.81 -1.24 11.32
N SER A 102 -5.48 -2.28 10.84
CA SER A 102 -5.15 -3.69 11.14
C SER A 102 -3.75 -4.10 10.67
N GLN A 103 -3.26 -3.53 9.57
CA GLN A 103 -1.95 -3.78 8.99
C GLN A 103 -0.85 -2.82 9.49
N ALA A 104 -1.21 -1.79 10.26
CA ALA A 104 -0.32 -0.73 10.70
C ALA A 104 -0.28 -0.58 12.23
N SER A 105 -0.03 -1.67 12.95
CA SER A 105 -0.27 -1.78 14.40
C SER A 105 0.44 -0.77 15.31
N LEU A 106 1.52 -0.12 14.86
CA LEU A 106 2.27 0.90 15.62
C LEU A 106 2.14 2.31 15.03
N ALA A 107 1.42 2.47 13.93
CA ALA A 107 1.18 3.77 13.32
C ALA A 107 0.09 4.52 14.08
N GLN A 108 0.16 5.86 14.05
CA GLN A 108 -0.94 6.68 14.54
C GLN A 108 -2.16 6.48 13.63
N ILE A 109 -3.31 6.17 14.22
CA ILE A 109 -4.58 6.03 13.48
C ILE A 109 -4.94 7.37 12.86
N SER A 110 -5.37 7.34 11.59
CA SER A 110 -5.83 8.54 10.89
C SER A 110 -7.03 9.15 11.61
N THR A 111 -7.04 10.48 11.74
CA THR A 111 -8.18 11.23 12.29
C THR A 111 -9.30 11.43 11.27
N GLU A 112 -9.03 11.16 9.98
CA GLU A 112 -9.96 11.38 8.87
C GLU A 112 -10.58 10.07 8.34
N ASP A 113 -9.90 8.93 8.53
CA ASP A 113 -10.45 7.60 8.20
C ASP A 113 -10.13 6.62 9.34
N HIS A 114 -11.18 6.07 9.95
CA HIS A 114 -11.08 5.15 11.09
C HIS A 114 -11.12 3.67 10.67
N ARG A 115 -11.22 3.40 9.36
CA ARG A 115 -11.29 2.05 8.81
C ARG A 115 -9.90 1.48 8.55
#